data_AF-A0A2U9C304-F1
#
_entry.id   AF-A0A2U9C304-F1
#
_cell.length_a   1.000
_cell.length_b   1.000
_cell.length_c   1.000
_cell.angle_alpha   90.00
_cell.angle_beta   90.00
_cell.angle_gamma   90.00
#
_symmetry.space_group_name_H-M   'P 1'
#
loop_
_entity.id
_entity.type
_entity.pdbx_description
1 polymer ?
#
loop_
_entity_poly.entity_id
_entity_poly.type
_entity_poly.pdbx_seq_one_letter_code
_entity_poly.pdbx_strand_id
1 'polypeptide(L)'
;MLKFDELFKKETGIDRKISNSWLSTGWFTMAIALELCDRINVYGMVPPDFCRSSSHPSVPYHYYEPLGPDECSMYLFHERSRRGSHHRFITEKTVFASWARTLNIHFHQPDWTPAAVVSSMNSSHTPAPAGS
;
A
#
# COMPACT_ATOMS: atom_id res chain seq x y z
N MET A 1 -3.62 -19.35 -5.94
CA MET A 1 -2.25 -18.79 -5.84
C MET A 1 -1.82 -18.04 -7.09
N LEU A 2 -1.80 -18.64 -8.28
CA LEU A 2 -1.31 -17.97 -9.51
C LEU A 2 -1.96 -16.60 -9.80
N LYS A 3 -3.29 -16.49 -9.68
CA LYS A 3 -4.01 -15.22 -9.89
C LYS A 3 -3.56 -14.09 -8.95
N PHE A 4 -3.22 -14.41 -7.69
CA PHE A 4 -2.73 -13.41 -6.74
C PHE A 4 -1.27 -13.00 -7.02
N ASP A 5 -0.45 -13.95 -7.50
CA ASP A 5 0.93 -13.67 -7.94
C ASP A 5 0.92 -12.74 -9.18
N GLU A 6 0.01 -12.98 -10.12
CA GLU A 6 -0.19 -12.14 -11.31
C GLU A 6 -0.70 -10.76 -10.96
N LEU A 7 -1.71 -10.67 -10.08
CA LEU A 7 -2.20 -9.39 -9.56
C LEU A 7 -1.07 -8.61 -8.88
N PHE A 8 -0.30 -9.25 -8.00
CA PHE A 8 0.82 -8.60 -7.33
C PHE A 8 1.83 -8.03 -8.34
N LYS A 9 2.20 -8.83 -9.35
CA LYS A 9 3.10 -8.38 -10.41
C LYS A 9 2.52 -7.24 -11.23
N LYS A 10 1.22 -7.26 -11.54
CA LYS A 10 0.53 -6.19 -12.27
C LYS A 10 0.55 -4.88 -11.48
N GLU A 11 0.26 -4.92 -10.19
CA GLU A 11 0.14 -3.71 -9.36
C GLU A 11 1.49 -3.14 -8.94
N THR A 12 2.51 -3.98 -8.77
CA THR A 12 3.82 -3.56 -8.24
C THR A 12 4.93 -3.52 -9.29
N GLY A 13 4.74 -4.18 -10.43
CA GLY A 13 5.81 -4.47 -11.40
C GLY A 13 6.81 -5.53 -10.94
N ILE A 14 6.62 -6.12 -9.74
CA ILE A 14 7.56 -7.04 -9.11
C ILE A 14 7.04 -8.47 -9.23
N ASP A 15 7.86 -9.36 -9.77
CA ASP A 15 7.55 -10.79 -9.75
C ASP A 15 7.71 -11.36 -8.34
N ARG A 16 6.62 -11.86 -7.75
CA ARG A 16 6.59 -12.35 -6.38
C ARG A 16 7.59 -13.49 -6.14
N LYS A 17 7.69 -14.44 -7.08
CA LYS A 17 8.57 -15.61 -6.94
C LYS A 17 10.03 -15.20 -7.06
N ILE A 18 10.36 -14.39 -8.05
CA ILE A 18 11.75 -13.92 -8.27
C ILE A 18 12.22 -13.04 -7.10
N SER A 19 11.32 -12.21 -6.55
CA SER A 19 11.63 -11.35 -5.40
C SER A 19 11.58 -12.06 -4.03
N ASN A 20 11.26 -13.36 -4.00
CA ASN A 20 11.02 -14.15 -2.78
C ASN A 20 10.02 -13.49 -1.81
N SER A 21 9.04 -12.76 -2.35
CA SER A 21 8.03 -12.09 -1.53
C SER A 21 6.94 -13.06 -1.09
N TRP A 22 6.49 -12.93 0.16
CA TRP A 22 5.29 -13.61 0.67
C TRP A 22 4.14 -12.61 0.75
N LEU A 23 3.04 -12.93 0.07
CA LEU A 23 1.83 -12.14 0.18
C LEU A 23 1.25 -12.32 1.58
N SER A 24 0.90 -11.22 2.25
CA SER A 24 0.27 -11.29 3.57
C SER A 24 -1.16 -11.82 3.48
N THR A 25 -1.71 -12.29 4.60
CA THR A 25 -3.15 -12.56 4.73
C THR A 25 -3.99 -11.33 4.37
N GLY A 26 -3.50 -10.12 4.66
CA GLY A 26 -4.14 -8.86 4.30
C GLY A 26 -4.27 -8.67 2.79
N TRP A 27 -3.22 -9.01 2.01
CA TRP A 27 -3.28 -9.00 0.55
C TRP A 27 -4.36 -9.91 -0.01
N PHE A 28 -4.37 -11.17 0.42
CA PHE A 28 -5.38 -12.13 -0.04
C PHE A 28 -6.80 -11.66 0.33
N THR A 29 -6.97 -11.16 1.55
CA THR A 29 -8.26 -10.66 2.03
C THR A 29 -8.74 -9.47 1.19
N MET A 30 -7.87 -8.49 0.95
CA MET A 30 -8.22 -7.31 0.15
C MET A 30 -8.57 -7.70 -1.29
N ALA A 31 -7.74 -8.54 -1.93
CA ALA A 31 -7.97 -8.97 -3.30
C ALA A 31 -9.29 -9.75 -3.46
N ILE A 32 -9.67 -10.56 -2.47
CA ILE A 32 -10.96 -11.26 -2.47
C ILE A 32 -12.11 -10.27 -2.23
N ALA A 33 -11.96 -9.32 -1.29
CA ALA A 33 -12.99 -8.34 -0.99
C ALA A 33 -13.31 -7.45 -2.20
N LEU A 34 -12.31 -7.12 -3.03
CA LEU A 34 -12.50 -6.38 -4.29
C LEU A 34 -13.44 -7.08 -5.29
N GLU A 35 -13.48 -8.41 -5.27
CA GLU A 35 -14.33 -9.20 -6.17
C GLU A 35 -15.74 -9.42 -5.62
N LEU A 36 -15.93 -9.28 -4.29
CA LEU A 36 -17.15 -9.70 -3.61
C LEU A 36 -17.96 -8.54 -3.02
N CYS A 37 -17.36 -7.38 -2.77
CA CYS A 37 -17.95 -6.31 -1.98
C CYS A 37 -18.09 -5.00 -2.77
N ASP A 38 -19.26 -4.36 -2.70
CA ASP A 38 -19.49 -3.02 -3.27
C ASP A 38 -18.80 -1.90 -2.47
N ARG A 39 -18.47 -2.18 -1.20
CA ARG A 39 -17.79 -1.27 -0.28
C ARG A 39 -16.91 -2.06 0.67
N ILE A 40 -15.69 -1.55 0.90
CA ILE A 40 -14.72 -2.15 1.82
C ILE A 40 -14.37 -1.13 2.90
N ASN A 41 -14.45 -1.55 4.16
CA ASN A 41 -13.98 -0.76 5.30
C ASN A 41 -12.84 -1.52 5.98
N VAL A 42 -11.68 -0.89 6.09
CA VAL A 42 -10.43 -1.45 6.61
C VAL A 42 -10.16 -0.84 7.98
N TYR A 43 -9.81 -1.66 8.95
CA TYR A 43 -9.48 -1.23 10.31
C TYR A 43 -8.05 -1.61 10.67
N GLY A 44 -7.39 -0.81 11.51
CA GLY A 44 -6.06 -1.15 12.04
C GLY A 44 -4.95 -1.12 11.00
N MET A 45 -5.09 -0.26 9.98
CA MET A 45 -4.10 -0.13 8.91
C MET A 45 -3.62 1.31 8.83
N VAL A 46 -2.34 1.56 9.11
CA VAL A 46 -1.69 2.85 8.88
C VAL A 46 -1.36 3.09 7.39
N PRO A 47 -1.24 4.34 6.91
CA PRO A 47 -0.87 4.63 5.53
C PRO A 47 0.55 4.13 5.19
N PRO A 48 0.88 3.89 3.90
CA PRO A 48 2.16 3.29 3.48
C PRO A 48 3.40 4.12 3.83
N ASP A 49 3.25 5.43 4.04
CA ASP A 49 4.31 6.37 4.39
C ASP A 49 4.41 6.66 5.90
N PHE A 50 3.55 6.05 6.72
CA PHE A 50 3.51 6.26 8.18
C PHE A 50 4.90 6.14 8.83
N CYS A 51 5.65 5.09 8.48
CA CYS A 51 6.97 4.79 9.05
C CYS A 51 8.15 5.55 8.38
N ARG A 52 7.88 6.55 7.52
CA ARG A 52 8.95 7.38 6.94
C ARG A 52 9.33 8.56 7.83
N SER A 53 8.38 9.12 8.56
CA SER A 53 8.63 10.24 9.48
C SER A 53 9.11 9.72 10.83
N SER A 54 9.99 10.45 11.52
CA SER A 54 10.32 10.16 12.92
C SER A 54 9.28 10.65 13.92
N SER A 55 8.25 11.37 13.45
CA SER A 55 7.24 12.02 14.29
C SER A 55 6.03 11.13 14.63
N HIS A 56 5.97 9.88 14.15
CA HIS A 56 4.86 8.99 14.45
C HIS A 56 4.96 8.47 15.90
N PRO A 57 3.84 8.20 16.58
CA PRO A 57 3.87 7.50 17.86
C PRO A 57 4.46 6.09 17.66
N SER A 58 5.26 5.63 18.61
CA SER A 58 5.62 4.21 18.69
C SER A 58 4.43 3.47 19.28
N VAL A 59 3.96 2.45 18.56
CA VAL A 59 2.81 1.63 18.94
C VAL A 59 3.14 0.15 18.73
N PRO A 60 2.51 -0.77 19.49
CA PRO A 60 2.69 -2.19 19.30
C PRO A 60 2.19 -2.64 17.91
N TYR A 61 2.91 -3.58 17.29
CA TYR A 61 2.57 -4.15 16.00
C TYR A 61 1.21 -4.85 15.97
N HIS A 62 0.83 -5.50 17.07
CA HIS A 62 -0.48 -6.12 17.24
C HIS A 62 -1.28 -5.41 18.34
N TYR A 63 -2.54 -5.07 18.06
CA TYR A 63 -3.41 -4.39 19.02
C TYR A 63 -3.68 -5.20 20.30
N TYR A 64 -3.62 -6.53 20.22
CA TYR A 64 -3.84 -7.45 21.34
C TYR A 64 -2.56 -7.78 22.11
N GLU A 65 -1.42 -7.22 21.71
CA GLU A 65 -0.11 -7.51 22.30
C GLU A 65 0.60 -6.20 22.71
N PRO A 66 0.18 -5.55 23.82
CA PRO A 66 0.68 -4.22 24.20
C PRO A 66 2.19 -4.15 24.50
N LEU A 67 2.80 -5.29 24.83
CA LEU A 67 4.24 -5.44 25.07
C LEU A 67 4.97 -6.06 23.86
N GLY A 68 4.29 -6.15 22.72
CA GLY A 68 4.82 -6.70 21.48
C GLY A 68 5.85 -5.79 20.81
N PRO A 69 6.39 -6.22 19.66
CA PRO A 69 7.35 -5.43 18.93
C PRO A 69 6.74 -4.14 18.39
N ASP A 70 7.56 -3.11 18.19
CA ASP A 70 7.15 -1.85 17.57
C ASP A 70 6.67 -2.05 16.13
N GLU A 71 5.54 -1.43 15.79
CA GLU A 71 4.85 -1.59 14.50
C GLU A 71 5.77 -1.26 13.32
N CYS A 72 6.40 -0.09 13.34
CA CYS A 72 7.23 0.36 12.24
C CYS A 72 8.53 -0.45 12.11
N SER A 73 9.10 -0.86 13.24
CA SER A 73 10.26 -1.77 13.27
C SER A 73 9.94 -3.09 12.56
N MET A 74 8.76 -3.67 12.83
CA MET A 74 8.28 -4.89 12.15
C MET A 74 8.08 -4.67 10.65
N TYR A 75 7.37 -3.61 10.25
CA TYR A 75 7.15 -3.33 8.83
C TYR A 75 8.46 -3.14 8.06
N LEU A 76 9.38 -2.33 8.59
CA LEU A 76 10.64 -2.01 7.91
C LEU A 76 11.58 -3.22 7.85
N PHE A 77 11.61 -4.05 8.90
CA PHE A 77 12.40 -5.29 8.90
C PHE A 77 11.95 -6.24 7.78
N HIS A 78 10.64 -6.49 7.69
CA HIS A 78 10.08 -7.37 6.65
C HIS A 78 10.21 -6.76 5.25
N GLU A 79 9.93 -5.46 5.09
CA GLU A 79 10.01 -4.78 3.80
C GLU A 79 11.43 -4.85 3.21
N ARG A 80 12.45 -4.59 4.04
CA ARG A 80 13.85 -4.48 3.59
C ARG A 80 14.58 -5.82 3.49
N SER A 81 14.05 -6.89 4.09
CA SER A 81 14.77 -8.17 4.13
C SER A 81 14.96 -8.75 2.72
N ARG A 82 16.22 -9.06 2.39
CA ARG A 82 16.64 -9.62 1.10
C ARG A 82 16.95 -11.12 1.14
N ARG A 83 16.93 -11.73 2.33
CA ARG A 83 17.24 -13.15 2.56
C ARG A 83 16.03 -13.84 3.16
N GLY A 84 15.74 -15.05 2.71
CA GLY A 84 14.52 -15.75 3.11
C GLY A 84 13.29 -15.13 2.47
N SER A 85 12.13 -15.61 2.88
CA SER A 85 10.87 -15.10 2.38
C SER A 85 10.19 -14.20 3.40
N HIS A 86 9.86 -12.98 2.98
CA HIS A 86 9.28 -11.96 3.84
C HIS A 86 8.12 -11.27 3.16
N HIS A 87 7.22 -10.75 3.98
CA HIS A 87 6.15 -9.88 3.54
C HIS A 87 6.68 -8.54 3.08
N ARG A 88 5.98 -7.93 2.13
CA ARG A 88 6.24 -6.57 1.66
C ARG A 88 5.09 -5.67 2.11
N PHE A 89 4.93 -5.52 3.42
CA PHE A 89 3.79 -4.82 4.02
C PHE A 89 3.62 -3.39 3.51
N ILE A 90 4.72 -2.66 3.32
CA ILE A 90 4.68 -1.27 2.84
C ILE A 90 4.33 -1.27 1.34
N THR A 91 4.88 -2.20 0.56
CA THR A 91 4.51 -2.38 -0.85
C THR A 91 3.02 -2.70 -1.00
N GLU A 92 2.50 -3.66 -0.24
CA GLU A 92 1.08 -4.03 -0.27
C GLU A 92 0.18 -2.85 0.11
N LYS A 93 0.50 -2.11 1.18
CA LYS A 93 -0.24 -0.90 1.58
C LYS A 93 -0.21 0.19 0.51
N THR A 94 0.88 0.30 -0.25
CA THR A 94 0.98 1.25 -1.37
C THR A 94 -0.03 0.89 -2.47
N VAL A 95 -0.20 -0.41 -2.75
CA VAL A 95 -1.22 -0.89 -3.69
C VAL A 95 -2.62 -0.63 -3.14
N PHE A 96 -2.89 -0.93 -1.87
CA PHE A 96 -4.21 -0.68 -1.27
C PHE A 96 -4.57 0.81 -1.29
N ALA A 97 -3.61 1.69 -1.00
CA ALA A 97 -3.79 3.13 -1.13
C ALA A 97 -4.07 3.54 -2.59
N SER A 98 -3.45 2.88 -3.57
CA SER A 98 -3.73 3.13 -4.99
C SER A 98 -5.16 2.72 -5.37
N TRP A 99 -5.60 1.53 -4.98
CA TRP A 99 -6.97 1.06 -5.20
C TRP A 99 -8.01 1.96 -4.56
N ALA A 100 -7.76 2.42 -3.34
CA ALA A 100 -8.67 3.31 -2.62
C ALA A 100 -8.82 4.71 -3.26
N ARG A 101 -8.01 5.07 -4.28
CA ARG A 101 -8.22 6.30 -5.06
C ARG A 101 -9.37 6.19 -6.05
N THR A 102 -9.69 4.99 -6.51
CA THR A 102 -10.68 4.76 -7.58
C THR A 102 -11.80 3.83 -7.14
N LEU A 103 -11.60 3.05 -6.09
CA LEU A 103 -12.55 2.08 -5.55
C LEU A 103 -13.09 2.53 -4.19
N ASN A 104 -14.24 1.98 -3.81
CA ASN A 104 -14.98 2.33 -2.59
C ASN A 104 -14.38 1.68 -1.33
N ILE A 105 -13.14 2.06 -1.01
CA ILE A 105 -12.34 1.54 0.11
C ILE A 105 -12.09 2.67 1.11
N HIS A 106 -12.41 2.43 2.38
CA HIS A 106 -12.22 3.39 3.46
C HIS A 106 -11.37 2.81 4.59
N PHE A 107 -10.48 3.62 5.15
CA PHE A 107 -9.61 3.23 6.26
C PHE A 107 -10.04 3.93 7.55
N HIS A 108 -10.09 3.16 8.63
CA HIS A 108 -10.57 3.57 9.95
C HIS A 108 -9.58 3.13 11.03
N GLN A 109 -9.46 3.92 12.09
CA GLN A 109 -8.65 3.60 13.28
C GLN A 109 -7.23 3.08 12.94
N PRO A 110 -6.37 3.94 12.36
CA PRO A 110 -6.55 5.38 12.16
C PRO A 110 -7.31 5.73 10.87
N ASP A 111 -7.97 6.89 10.86
CA ASP A 111 -8.58 7.46 9.66
C ASP A 111 -7.53 8.08 8.76
N TRP A 112 -7.54 7.70 7.47
CA TRP A 112 -6.74 8.34 6.45
C TRP A 112 -7.32 8.08 5.06
N THR A 113 -6.95 8.94 4.11
CA THR A 113 -7.32 8.83 2.71
C THR A 113 -6.07 8.95 1.84
N PRO A 114 -5.95 8.17 0.75
CA PRO A 114 -4.84 8.33 -0.18
C PRO A 114 -4.81 9.73 -0.78
N ALA A 115 -3.61 10.28 -0.99
CA ALA A 115 -3.47 11.52 -1.73
C ALA A 115 -4.07 11.38 -3.14
N ALA A 116 -4.79 12.41 -3.60
CA ALA A 116 -5.38 12.44 -4.94
C ALA A 116 -4.29 12.25 -6.01
N VAL A 117 -4.65 11.62 -7.13
CA VAL A 117 -3.77 11.59 -8.30
C VAL A 117 -3.67 13.03 -8.81
N VAL A 118 -2.52 13.67 -8.60
CA VAL A 118 -2.24 14.94 -9.28
C VAL A 118 -2.06 14.61 -10.75
N SER A 119 -3.13 14.76 -11.55
CA SER A 119 -2.96 14.79 -12.99
C SER A 119 -2.11 16.01 -13.32
N SER A 120 -0.92 15.82 -13.85
CA SER A 120 -0.16 16.89 -14.49
C SER A 120 -0.87 17.31 -15.78
N MET A 121 -2.06 17.90 -15.66
CA MET A 121 -2.72 18.66 -16.70
C MET A 121 -2.55 20.13 -16.33
N ASN A 122 -1.41 20.70 -16.71
CA ASN A 122 -1.22 22.11 -17.05
C ASN A 122 0.26 22.42 -17.27
N SER A 123 0.78 21.94 -18.40
CA SER A 123 1.80 22.69 -19.14
C SER A 123 1.18 23.05 -20.48
N SER A 124 0.31 24.07 -20.46
CA SER A 124 -0.17 24.72 -21.66
C SER A 124 1.03 25.29 -22.41
N HIS A 125 1.54 24.56 -23.39
CA HIS A 125 2.37 25.11 -24.45
C HIS A 125 1.50 26.11 -25.23
N THR A 126 1.65 27.39 -24.95
CA THR A 126 1.22 28.46 -25.85
C THR A 126 2.11 28.42 -27.09
N PRO A 127 1.57 28.20 -28.31
CA PRO A 127 2.32 28.38 -29.53
C PRO A 127 2.59 29.89 -29.69
N ALA A 128 3.87 30.27 -29.81
CA ALA A 128 4.22 31.61 -30.24
C ALA A 128 3.72 31.84 -31.68
N PRO A 129 3.08 32.98 -32.00
CA PRO A 129 2.60 33.23 -33.35
C PRO A 129 3.77 33.52 -34.29
N ALA A 130 3.68 32.95 -35.49
CA ALA A 130 4.54 33.28 -36.62
C ALA A 130 4.11 34.62 -37.26
N GLY A 131 5.09 35.45 -37.61
CA GLY A 131 4.95 36.65 -38.45
C GLY A 131 5.52 37.90 -37.77
N SER A 132 6.34 38.76 -38.39
CA SER A 132 6.66 38.97 -39.83
C SER A 132 8.13 39.34 -40.02
#